data_AF-A0A3G6MDE9-F1
#
_entry.id   AF-A0A3G6MDE9-F1
#
_cell.length_a   1.000
_cell.length_b   1.000
_cell.length_c   1.000
_cell.angle_alpha   90.00
_cell.angle_beta   90.00
_cell.angle_gamma   90.00
#
_symmetry.space_group_name_H-M   'P 1'
#
loop_
_entity.id
_entity.type
_entity.pdbx_description
1 polymer ?
#
loop_
_entity_poly.entity_id
_entity_poly.type
_entity_poly.pdbx_seq_one_letter_code
_entity_poly.pdbx_strand_id
1 'polypeptide(L)'
;MDYFVYRLDHVYTDETHAGCKFLGYFDDADKAEKEKQRLLHFRRFSDYPNDFYLKKVGLNKINWQNGFMDVIGEIGRDYLPKDDLVPDYSQIIKELDLKTVFKVSHTYTIHTFLDDEREIGVFSDEKMANDVVHFLRQKDGFNKYPDDFIISEILLNDWQWSSGFG
;
A
#
# COMPACT_ATOMS: atom_id res chain seq x y z
N MET A 1 -13.50 13.54 11.65
CA MET A 1 -13.59 13.88 10.22
C MET A 1 -12.69 12.89 9.52
N ASP A 2 -13.23 12.14 8.57
CA ASP A 2 -12.50 11.04 7.94
C ASP A 2 -11.78 11.57 6.72
N TYR A 3 -10.51 11.19 6.57
CA TYR A 3 -9.69 11.58 5.43
C TYR A 3 -9.26 10.37 4.61
N PHE A 4 -8.99 10.59 3.33
CA PHE A 4 -8.44 9.58 2.44
C PHE A 4 -7.33 10.14 1.56
N VAL A 5 -6.43 9.24 1.14
CA VAL A 5 -5.38 9.50 0.16
C VAL A 5 -5.61 8.62 -1.07
N TYR A 6 -5.16 9.07 -2.24
CA TYR A 6 -5.15 8.20 -3.42
C TYR A 6 -3.90 7.34 -3.42
N ARG A 7 -4.05 6.06 -3.73
CA ARG A 7 -2.96 5.11 -3.95
C ARG A 7 -2.94 4.73 -5.42
N LEU A 8 -1.77 4.84 -6.05
CA LEU A 8 -1.56 4.35 -7.41
C LEU A 8 -0.77 3.04 -7.34
N ASP A 9 -1.33 1.99 -7.92
CA ASP A 9 -0.67 0.70 -8.11
C ASP A 9 -0.58 0.38 -9.60
N HIS A 10 0.45 -0.37 -9.99
CA HIS A 10 0.51 -1.08 -11.27
C HIS A 10 0.48 -2.57 -10.97
N VAL A 11 -0.42 -3.30 -11.61
CA VAL A 11 -0.62 -4.73 -11.37
C VAL A 11 -0.30 -5.47 -12.65
N TYR A 12 0.37 -6.60 -12.56
CA TYR A 12 0.57 -7.51 -13.68
C TYR A 12 0.04 -8.87 -13.28
N THR A 13 -0.79 -9.48 -14.13
CA THR A 13 -1.31 -10.82 -13.89
C THR A 13 -1.11 -11.68 -15.14
N ASP A 14 -0.48 -12.83 -14.97
CA ASP A 14 -0.41 -13.92 -15.95
C ASP A 14 -1.08 -15.20 -15.41
N GLU A 15 -1.00 -16.29 -16.17
CA GLU A 15 -1.62 -17.58 -15.82
C GLU A 15 -1.10 -18.19 -14.51
N THR A 16 0.04 -17.73 -14.02
CA THR A 16 0.81 -18.31 -12.92
C THR A 16 1.16 -17.32 -11.81
N HIS A 17 1.15 -16.01 -12.09
CA HIS A 17 1.58 -14.97 -11.17
C HIS A 17 0.69 -13.73 -11.26
N ALA A 18 0.39 -13.13 -10.11
CA ALA A 18 -0.01 -11.73 -10.01
C ALA A 18 1.12 -10.98 -9.28
N GLY A 19 1.50 -9.81 -9.76
CA GLY A 19 2.46 -8.92 -9.14
C GLY A 19 1.86 -7.53 -9.01
N CYS A 20 2.09 -6.86 -7.88
CA CYS A 20 1.65 -5.49 -7.64
C CYS A 20 2.86 -4.61 -7.32
N LYS A 21 2.97 -3.47 -8.01
CA LYS A 21 3.94 -2.42 -7.72
C LYS A 21 3.20 -1.21 -7.17
N PHE A 22 3.45 -0.90 -5.90
CA PHE A 22 3.05 0.37 -5.30
C PHE A 22 3.84 1.51 -5.94
N LEU A 23 3.14 2.50 -6.49
CA LEU A 23 3.76 3.61 -7.24
C LEU A 23 3.79 4.92 -6.45
N GLY A 24 2.96 5.06 -5.42
CA GLY A 24 2.94 6.24 -4.55
C GLY A 24 1.56 6.55 -3.99
N TYR A 25 1.56 7.54 -3.09
CA TYR A 25 0.35 8.17 -2.56
C TYR A 25 0.19 9.58 -3.10
N PHE A 26 -1.04 9.98 -3.38
CA PHE A 26 -1.38 11.26 -3.99
C PHE A 26 -2.50 11.96 -3.22
N ASP A 27 -2.34 13.25 -3.03
CA ASP A 27 -3.35 14.13 -2.42
C ASP A 27 -4.39 14.64 -3.43
N ASP A 28 -4.30 14.20 -4.69
CA ASP A 28 -5.08 14.71 -5.81
C ASP A 28 -5.11 13.66 -6.95
N ALA A 29 -6.28 13.41 -7.52
CA ALA A 29 -6.45 12.41 -8.57
C ALA A 29 -5.74 12.80 -9.87
N ASP A 30 -5.70 14.09 -10.21
CA ASP A 30 -5.06 14.57 -11.44
C ASP A 30 -3.54 14.43 -11.35
N LYS A 31 -2.97 14.54 -10.14
CA LYS A 31 -1.54 14.26 -9.91
C LYS A 31 -1.21 12.79 -10.12
N ALA A 32 -2.06 11.89 -9.64
CA ALA A 32 -1.89 10.45 -9.86
C ALA A 32 -2.01 10.09 -11.35
N GLU A 33 -2.97 10.69 -12.07
CA GLU A 33 -3.12 10.44 -13.51
C GLU A 33 -1.93 10.98 -14.31
N LYS A 34 -1.42 12.17 -13.97
CA LYS A 34 -0.18 12.70 -14.57
C LYS A 34 0.99 11.75 -14.38
N GLU A 35 1.12 11.17 -13.19
CA GLU A 35 2.17 10.22 -12.89
C GLU A 35 2.01 8.92 -13.70
N LYS A 36 0.79 8.39 -13.81
CA LYS A 36 0.50 7.25 -14.71
C LYS A 36 0.94 7.56 -16.15
N GLN A 37 0.53 8.70 -16.70
CA GLN A 37 0.90 9.08 -18.07
C GLN A 37 2.43 9.18 -18.24
N ARG A 38 3.14 9.69 -17.23
CA ARG A 38 4.60 9.70 -17.21
C ARG A 38 5.17 8.27 -17.22
N LEU A 39 4.69 7.39 -16.34
CA LEU A 39 5.16 6.01 -16.18
C LEU A 39 5.00 5.17 -17.46
N LEU A 40 3.97 5.43 -18.27
CA LEU A 40 3.77 4.77 -19.57
C LEU A 40 4.92 4.98 -20.57
N HIS A 41 5.80 5.96 -20.36
CA HIS A 41 6.99 6.18 -21.19
C HIS A 41 8.18 5.29 -20.80
N PHE A 42 8.11 4.61 -19.64
CA PHE A 42 9.17 3.73 -19.16
C PHE A 42 8.91 2.28 -19.55
N ARG A 43 10.00 1.56 -19.84
CA ARG A 43 9.97 0.13 -20.17
C ARG A 43 9.28 -0.65 -19.04
N ARG A 44 8.53 -1.70 -19.40
CA ARG A 44 7.79 -2.59 -18.50
C ARG A 44 6.53 -2.02 -17.87
N PHE A 45 6.37 -0.69 -17.83
CA PHE A 45 5.08 -0.06 -17.55
C PHE A 45 4.23 0.03 -18.83
N SER A 46 4.88 0.40 -19.95
CA SER A 46 4.27 0.43 -21.28
C SER A 46 3.72 -0.92 -21.75
N ASP A 47 4.24 -2.02 -21.21
CA ASP A 47 3.87 -3.38 -21.61
C ASP A 47 2.46 -3.74 -21.10
N TYR A 48 1.99 -3.05 -20.04
CA TYR A 48 0.71 -3.28 -19.36
C TYR A 48 -0.01 -1.95 -19.07
N PRO A 49 -0.37 -1.18 -20.12
CA PRO A 49 -0.80 0.21 -19.97
C PRO A 49 -2.18 0.38 -19.32
N ASN A 50 -2.98 -0.70 -19.32
CA ASN A 50 -4.34 -0.70 -18.76
C ASN A 50 -4.37 -1.17 -17.30
N ASP A 51 -3.26 -1.67 -16.76
CA ASP A 51 -3.24 -2.33 -15.45
C ASP A 51 -2.78 -1.40 -14.33
N PHE A 52 -3.12 -0.11 -14.46
CA PHE A 52 -2.94 0.89 -13.40
C PHE A 52 -4.23 1.07 -12.62
N TYR A 53 -4.13 1.04 -11.30
CA TYR A 53 -5.27 1.11 -10.39
C TYR A 53 -5.10 2.31 -9.46
N LEU A 54 -6.07 3.21 -9.51
CA LEU A 54 -6.16 4.32 -8.57
C LEU A 54 -7.22 3.99 -7.52
N LYS A 55 -6.81 3.87 -6.26
CA LYS A 55 -7.68 3.50 -5.14
C LYS A 55 -7.73 4.61 -4.11
N LYS A 56 -8.83 4.71 -3.36
CA LYS A 56 -8.88 5.53 -2.15
C LYS A 56 -8.46 4.67 -0.97
N VAL A 57 -7.59 5.21 -0.12
CA VAL A 57 -7.12 4.56 1.11
C VAL A 57 -7.47 5.46 2.29
N GLY A 58 -8.09 4.89 3.32
CA GLY A 58 -8.47 5.63 4.51
C GLY A 58 -7.24 6.06 5.31
N LEU A 59 -7.12 7.34 5.63
CA LEU A 59 -6.06 7.84 6.50
C LEU A 59 -6.35 7.47 7.95
N ASN A 60 -5.31 7.11 8.71
CA ASN A 60 -5.37 6.84 10.14
C ASN A 60 -6.28 5.65 10.50
N LYS A 61 -6.44 4.70 9.58
CA LYS A 61 -7.23 3.49 9.77
C LYS A 61 -6.34 2.25 9.74
N ILE A 62 -6.65 1.29 10.60
CA ILE A 62 -6.02 -0.03 10.62
C ILE A 62 -6.91 -0.98 9.82
N ASN A 63 -6.48 -1.32 8.61
CA ASN A 63 -7.22 -2.17 7.68
C ASN A 63 -6.98 -3.66 7.93
N TRP A 64 -5.92 -4.01 8.67
CA TRP A 64 -5.58 -5.39 9.00
C TRP A 64 -5.19 -5.53 10.48
N GLN A 65 -6.01 -6.25 11.26
CA GLN A 65 -5.92 -6.26 12.73
C GLN A 65 -5.52 -7.62 13.34
N ASN A 66 -5.72 -8.71 12.61
CA ASN A 66 -5.36 -10.05 13.02
C ASN A 66 -4.26 -10.46 12.05
N GLY A 67 -3.00 -10.55 12.52
CA GLY A 67 -1.82 -10.72 11.67
C GLY A 67 -1.81 -12.03 10.87
N PHE A 68 -0.65 -12.61 10.64
CA PHE A 68 -0.58 -13.90 9.94
C PHE A 68 -1.14 -15.04 10.81
N MET A 69 -2.43 -15.32 10.66
CA MET A 69 -3.12 -16.40 11.35
C MET A 69 -2.84 -17.76 10.70
N ASP A 70 -2.82 -17.79 9.35
CA ASP A 70 -2.51 -18.96 8.52
C ASP A 70 -1.49 -18.60 7.44
N VAL A 71 -0.61 -19.54 7.08
CA VAL A 71 0.29 -19.40 5.93
C VAL A 71 -0.52 -19.60 4.65
N ILE A 72 -0.76 -18.52 3.91
CA ILE A 72 -1.43 -18.60 2.61
C ILE A 72 -0.37 -19.02 1.58
N GLY A 73 -0.40 -20.31 1.22
CA GLY A 73 0.59 -20.94 0.34
C GLY A 73 0.54 -20.40 -1.10
N GLU A 74 1.73 -20.03 -1.58
CA GLU A 74 2.33 -20.03 -2.94
C GLU A 74 1.52 -19.84 -4.24
N ILE A 75 0.20 -20.05 -4.33
CA ILE A 75 -0.55 -19.96 -5.59
C ILE A 75 -1.82 -19.13 -5.40
N GLY A 76 -1.95 -18.05 -6.17
CA GLY A 76 -3.12 -17.17 -6.13
C GLY A 76 -2.98 -16.06 -5.11
N ARG A 77 -1.86 -15.32 -5.16
CA ARG A 77 -1.73 -14.05 -4.45
C ARG A 77 -2.74 -13.07 -5.07
N ASP A 78 -3.96 -13.06 -4.55
CA ASP A 78 -4.96 -12.02 -4.78
C ASP A 78 -4.44 -10.73 -4.11
N TYR A 79 -3.40 -10.14 -4.71
CA TYR A 79 -2.72 -8.92 -4.30
C TYR A 79 -3.53 -7.66 -4.53
N LEU A 80 -4.79 -7.80 -4.91
CA LEU A 80 -5.70 -6.69 -4.81
C LEU A 80 -6.19 -6.71 -3.36
N PRO A 81 -5.59 -5.92 -2.43
CA PRO A 81 -6.25 -5.69 -1.16
C PRO A 81 -7.67 -5.27 -1.50
N LYS A 82 -8.63 -5.95 -0.88
CA LYS A 82 -10.04 -5.60 -0.97
C LYS A 82 -10.11 -4.09 -0.74
N ASP A 83 -10.75 -3.37 -1.67
CA ASP A 83 -10.76 -1.91 -1.62
C ASP A 83 -11.17 -1.45 -0.23
N ASP A 84 -10.46 -0.45 0.29
CA ASP A 84 -10.84 0.18 1.54
C ASP A 84 -12.28 0.68 1.40
N LEU A 85 -13.11 0.33 2.38
CA LEU A 85 -14.42 0.95 2.54
C LEU A 85 -14.19 2.38 3.04
N VAL A 86 -13.94 3.30 2.11
CA VAL A 86 -13.82 4.74 2.37
C VAL A 86 -15.23 5.34 2.31
N PRO A 87 -15.79 5.84 3.44
CA PRO A 87 -17.12 6.43 3.44
C PRO A 87 -17.22 7.62 2.48
N ASP A 88 -18.38 7.81 1.85
CA ASP A 88 -18.61 8.89 0.87
C ASP A 88 -18.43 10.31 1.46
N TYR A 89 -18.56 10.46 2.78
CA TYR A 89 -18.32 11.71 3.49
C TYR A 89 -16.84 11.98 3.79
N SER A 90 -15.94 11.06 3.45
CA SER A 90 -14.50 11.22 3.68
C SER A 90 -13.93 12.30 2.75
N GLN A 91 -13.01 13.09 3.27
CA GLN A 91 -12.38 14.17 2.52
C GLN A 91 -10.97 13.82 2.11
N ILE A 92 -10.51 14.42 1.02
CA ILE A 92 -9.15 14.21 0.56
C ILE A 92 -8.16 14.91 1.50
N ILE A 93 -7.01 14.28 1.75
CA ILE A 93 -5.99 14.82 2.66
C ILE A 93 -5.39 16.17 2.23
N LYS A 94 -5.70 16.66 1.03
CA LYS A 94 -5.25 17.95 0.51
C LYS A 94 -5.54 19.12 1.47
N GLU A 95 -6.64 19.05 2.22
CA GLU A 95 -7.00 20.08 3.20
C GLU A 95 -6.11 20.09 4.45
N LEU A 96 -5.36 19.02 4.69
CA LEU A 96 -4.46 18.88 5.84
C LEU A 96 -3.06 19.46 5.57
N ASP A 97 -2.76 19.87 4.33
CA ASP A 97 -1.45 20.40 3.90
C ASP A 97 -0.26 19.50 4.29
N LEU A 98 -0.48 18.17 4.26
CA LEU A 98 0.56 17.20 4.54
C LEU A 98 1.54 17.13 3.36
N LYS A 99 2.83 16.96 3.68
CA LYS A 99 3.86 16.65 2.67
C LYS A 99 4.13 15.16 2.58
N THR A 100 4.16 14.48 3.72
CA THR A 100 4.46 13.06 3.83
C THR A 100 3.33 12.34 4.57
N VAL A 101 3.25 11.04 4.33
CA VAL A 101 2.41 10.09 5.09
C VAL A 101 3.25 8.89 5.47
N PHE A 102 2.83 8.15 6.49
CA PHE A 102 3.55 7.00 7.01
C PHE A 102 2.79 5.72 6.67
N LYS A 103 3.35 4.92 5.76
CA LYS A 103 2.83 3.59 5.43
C LYS A 103 3.30 2.61 6.50
N VAL A 104 2.38 1.86 7.11
CA VAL A 104 2.72 0.72 7.97
C VAL A 104 2.41 -0.55 7.22
N SER A 105 3.37 -1.45 7.13
CA SER A 105 3.19 -2.82 6.65
C SER A 105 3.81 -3.81 7.61
N HIS A 106 3.48 -5.08 7.45
CA HIS A 106 4.06 -6.18 8.19
C HIS A 106 4.40 -7.30 7.22
N THR A 107 5.61 -7.83 7.34
CA THR A 107 6.14 -8.84 6.44
C THR A 107 6.26 -10.18 7.15
N TYR A 108 6.04 -11.25 6.39
CA TYR A 108 6.31 -12.61 6.84
C TYR A 108 7.01 -13.40 5.73
N THR A 109 8.18 -13.93 6.06
CA THR A 109 8.92 -14.83 5.17
C THR A 109 8.31 -16.23 5.25
N ILE A 110 7.66 -16.66 4.17
CA ILE A 110 7.03 -17.98 4.05
C ILE A 110 8.11 -19.08 3.91
N HIS A 111 9.15 -18.81 3.10
CA HIS A 111 10.38 -19.61 2.98
C HIS A 111 11.52 -18.73 2.43
N THR A 112 12.73 -19.28 2.25
CA THR A 112 13.99 -18.56 1.97
C THR A 112 13.99 -17.52 0.83
N PHE A 113 12.96 -17.49 -0.01
CA PHE A 113 12.88 -16.62 -1.20
C PHE A 113 11.52 -15.94 -1.35
N LEU A 114 10.66 -16.00 -0.33
CA LEU A 114 9.27 -15.57 -0.44
C LEU A 114 8.82 -14.80 0.79
N ASP A 115 8.77 -13.48 0.65
CA ASP A 115 8.15 -12.59 1.61
C ASP A 115 6.70 -12.29 1.20
N ASP A 116 5.81 -12.29 2.19
CA ASP A 116 4.44 -11.76 2.11
C ASP A 116 4.40 -10.45 2.92
N GLU A 117 4.49 -9.31 2.24
CA GLU A 117 4.28 -7.99 2.84
C GLU A 117 2.81 -7.58 2.69
N ARG A 118 2.17 -7.25 3.81
CA ARG A 118 0.80 -6.73 3.82
C ARG A 118 0.76 -5.35 4.45
N GLU A 119 0.11 -4.42 3.74
CA GLU A 119 -0.16 -3.09 4.24
C GLU A 119 -1.20 -3.15 5.37
N ILE A 120 -0.87 -2.53 6.49
CA ILE A 120 -1.74 -2.39 7.66
C ILE A 120 -2.58 -1.11 7.52
N GLY A 121 -1.97 -0.02 7.06
CA GLY A 121 -2.64 1.26 6.89
C GLY A 121 -1.67 2.40 6.61
N VAL A 122 -2.23 3.60 6.42
CA VAL A 122 -1.50 4.84 6.12
C VAL A 122 -1.86 5.89 7.17
N PHE A 123 -0.85 6.54 7.73
CA PHE A 123 -0.99 7.44 8.87
C PHE A 123 -0.47 8.84 8.57
N SER A 124 -1.08 9.85 9.18
CA SER A 124 -0.75 11.26 8.99
C SER A 124 0.59 11.67 9.60
N ASP A 125 1.06 10.93 10.59
CA ASP A 125 2.30 11.24 11.30
C ASP A 125 2.98 9.98 11.86
N GLU A 126 4.28 10.11 12.09
CA GLU A 126 5.16 9.04 12.57
C GLU A 126 4.73 8.50 13.93
N LYS A 127 4.26 9.39 14.82
CA LYS A 127 3.86 8.99 16.18
C LYS A 127 2.66 8.05 16.10
N MET A 128 1.66 8.37 15.29
CA MET A 128 0.49 7.53 15.12
C MET A 128 0.85 6.18 14.49
N ALA A 129 1.73 6.15 13.50
CA ALA A 129 2.24 4.91 12.92
C ALA A 129 2.93 4.02 13.98
N ASN A 130 3.79 4.61 14.82
CA ASN A 130 4.46 3.90 15.91
C ASN A 130 3.45 3.40 16.98
N ASP A 131 2.48 4.23 17.37
CA ASP A 131 1.45 3.84 18.33
C ASP A 131 0.64 2.63 17.82
N VAL A 132 0.33 2.60 16.52
CA VAL A 132 -0.33 1.45 15.87
C VAL A 132 0.56 0.20 15.92
N VAL A 133 1.84 0.31 15.58
CA VAL A 133 2.78 -0.83 15.66
C VAL A 133 2.87 -1.37 17.09
N HIS A 134 3.00 -0.49 18.08
CA HIS A 134 3.03 -0.90 19.49
C HIS A 134 1.75 -1.63 19.91
N PHE A 135 0.59 -1.14 19.47
CA PHE A 135 -0.70 -1.79 19.72
C PHE A 135 -0.81 -3.17 19.04
N LEU A 136 -0.43 -3.27 17.76
CA LEU A 136 -0.57 -4.49 16.97
C LEU A 136 0.40 -5.59 17.36
N ARG A 137 1.60 -5.26 17.85
CA ARG A 137 2.58 -6.24 18.37
C ARG A 137 2.02 -7.20 19.42
N GLN A 138 0.98 -6.77 20.14
CA GLN A 138 0.33 -7.57 21.19
C GLN A 138 -0.86 -8.39 20.69
N LYS A 139 -1.23 -8.27 19.41
CA LYS A 139 -2.37 -8.96 18.80
C LYS A 139 -1.99 -10.32 18.23
N ASP A 140 -2.97 -11.20 18.15
CA ASP A 140 -2.79 -12.53 17.57
C ASP A 140 -2.31 -12.46 16.11
N GLY A 141 -1.39 -13.37 15.77
CA GLY A 141 -0.72 -13.40 14.47
C GLY A 141 0.50 -12.49 14.41
N PHE A 142 0.36 -11.23 14.85
CA PHE A 142 1.47 -10.27 14.89
C PHE A 142 2.48 -10.56 16.01
N ASN A 143 2.02 -11.05 17.16
CA ASN A 143 2.88 -11.40 18.29
C ASN A 143 3.87 -12.55 18.00
N LYS A 144 3.67 -13.31 16.92
CA LYS A 144 4.61 -14.33 16.44
C LYS A 144 5.82 -13.73 15.71
N TYR A 145 5.66 -12.51 15.19
CA TYR A 145 6.61 -11.79 14.34
C TYR A 145 6.66 -10.30 14.73
N PRO A 146 6.91 -9.96 16.01
CA PRO A 146 6.71 -8.61 16.52
C PRO A 146 7.68 -7.57 15.96
N ASP A 147 8.80 -8.00 15.40
CA ASP A 147 9.86 -7.13 14.88
C ASP A 147 9.74 -6.89 13.36
N ASP A 148 8.84 -7.60 12.68
CA ASP A 148 8.71 -7.56 11.21
C ASP A 148 7.74 -6.48 10.69
N PHE A 149 7.48 -5.45 11.52
CA PHE A 149 6.75 -4.26 11.11
C PHE A 149 7.67 -3.30 10.37
N ILE A 150 7.18 -2.74 9.28
CA ILE A 150 7.86 -1.74 8.47
C ILE A 150 7.06 -0.45 8.53
N ILE A 151 7.72 0.65 8.91
CA ILE A 151 7.18 2.00 8.78
C ILE A 151 7.98 2.70 7.69
N SER A 152 7.30 3.16 6.65
CA SER A 152 7.91 3.92 5.55
C SER A 152 7.31 5.32 5.50
N GLU A 153 8.16 6.33 5.59
CA GLU A 153 7.78 7.71 5.27
C GLU A 153 7.70 7.86 3.75
N ILE A 154 6.54 8.26 3.25
CA ILE A 154 6.27 8.43 1.82
C ILE A 154 5.99 9.89 1.53
N LEU A 155 6.76 10.48 0.62
CA LEU A 155 6.48 11.81 0.08
C LEU A 155 5.26 11.75 -0.84
N LEU A 156 4.27 12.60 -0.57
CA LEU A 156 3.05 12.67 -1.38
C LEU A 156 3.37 13.21 -2.76
N ASN A 157 2.74 12.61 -3.76
CA ASN A 157 2.88 12.97 -5.17
C ASN A 157 4.31 12.80 -5.73
N ASP A 158 5.14 12.00 -5.04
CA ASP A 158 6.49 11.68 -5.49
C ASP A 158 6.55 10.27 -6.08
N TRP A 159 7.53 10.06 -6.98
CA TRP A 159 7.71 8.80 -7.67
C TRP A 159 8.50 7.79 -6.83
N GLN A 160 8.27 6.50 -7.07
CA GLN A 160 9.03 5.42 -6.41
C GLN A 160 9.81 4.55 -7.40
N TRP A 161 9.56 4.64 -8.72
CA TRP A 161 10.11 3.69 -9.71
C TRP A 161 10.52 4.33 -11.03
N SER A 162 11.56 3.74 -11.65
CA SER A 162 12.07 4.09 -12.99
C SER A 162 11.89 2.97 -14.03
N SER A 163 11.37 1.81 -13.63
CA SER A 163 11.02 0.68 -14.50
C SER A 163 9.93 -0.20 -13.88
N GLY A 164 9.13 -0.84 -14.72
CA GLY A 164 8.03 -1.74 -14.32
C GLY A 164 8.48 -3.15 -13.93
N PHE A 165 7.65 -4.17 -14.19
CA PHE A 165 7.93 -5.57 -13.84
C PHE A 165 9.11 -6.15 -14.64
N GLY A 166 10.07 -6.77 -13.94
CA GLY A 166 11.37 -7.20 -14.48
C GLY A 166 11.45 -8.70 -14.70
#